data_AF-A0AAD8H1N9-F1
#
_entry.id   AF-A0AAD8H1N9-F1
#
_cell.length_a   1.000
_cell.length_b   1.000
_cell.length_c   1.000
_cell.angle_alpha   90.00
_cell.angle_beta   90.00
_cell.angle_gamma   90.00
#
_symmetry.space_group_name_H-M   'P 1'
#
loop_
_entity.id
_entity.type
_entity.pdbx_description
1 polymer ?
#
loop_
_entity_poly.entity_id
_entity_poly.type
_entity_poly.pdbx_seq_one_letter_code
_entity_poly.pdbx_strand_id
1 'polypeptide(L)'
;MENAHSTAHIQASMMNYCGLQHGLYKASRKPSYLKYITDEAVPANVAEFNWDLKYAGAQIVLSELFWEGHKELQNYKEHADSYICSNHPDSPYHQVTITPGGMVHLRDGANSQYVTGTALLFSVYGDLLARNKQVVQCGDKQITCSQVLEFS
;
A
#
# COMPACT_ATOMS: atom_id res chain seq x y z
N MET A 1 -10.80 -25.42 -2.38
CA MET A 1 -10.38 -24.15 -3.02
C MET A 1 -11.42 -23.04 -2.85
N GLU A 2 -12.73 -23.35 -2.75
CA GLU A 2 -13.81 -22.38 -2.50
C GLU A 2 -13.66 -21.53 -1.23
N ASN A 3 -13.20 -22.14 -0.12
CA ASN A 3 -13.07 -21.44 1.16
C ASN A 3 -11.98 -20.35 1.16
N ALA A 4 -10.85 -20.56 0.49
CA ALA A 4 -9.76 -19.57 0.48
C ALA A 4 -10.15 -18.31 -0.33
N HIS A 5 -10.88 -18.51 -1.43
CA HIS A 5 -11.40 -17.41 -2.25
C HIS A 5 -12.44 -16.59 -1.49
N SER A 6 -13.37 -17.24 -0.77
CA SER A 6 -14.36 -16.55 0.06
C SER A 6 -13.72 -15.72 1.19
N THR A 7 -12.72 -16.29 1.89
CA THR A 7 -11.99 -15.56 2.94
C THR A 7 -11.25 -14.35 2.39
N ALA A 8 -10.59 -14.46 1.23
CA ALA A 8 -9.90 -13.34 0.60
C ALA A 8 -10.86 -12.20 0.22
N HIS A 9 -12.06 -12.52 -0.28
CA HIS A 9 -13.10 -11.55 -0.57
C HIS A 9 -13.62 -10.83 0.68
N ILE A 10 -13.82 -11.55 1.78
CA ILE A 10 -14.25 -10.96 3.05
C ILE A 10 -13.18 -9.99 3.58
N GLN A 11 -11.91 -10.39 3.59
CA GLN A 11 -10.83 -9.54 4.08
C GLN A 11 -10.61 -8.32 3.18
N ALA A 12 -10.72 -8.48 1.85
CA ALA A 12 -10.68 -7.37 0.92
C ALA A 12 -11.81 -6.35 1.14
N SER A 13 -12.99 -6.83 1.53
CA SER A 13 -14.12 -5.98 1.94
C SER A 13 -13.83 -5.23 3.25
N MET A 14 -13.22 -5.88 4.26
CA MET A 14 -12.78 -5.22 5.49
C MET A 14 -11.79 -4.07 5.23
N MET A 15 -10.89 -4.23 4.26
CA MET A 15 -9.94 -3.16 3.92
C MET A 15 -10.62 -1.92 3.32
N ASN A 16 -11.80 -2.04 2.67
CA ASN A 16 -12.61 -0.87 2.31
C ASN A 16 -13.01 -0.06 3.53
N TYR A 17 -13.53 -0.74 4.54
CA TYR A 17 -13.99 -0.09 5.77
C TYR A 17 -12.83 0.54 6.52
N CYS A 18 -11.65 -0.09 6.54
CA CYS A 18 -10.46 0.48 7.17
C CYS A 18 -10.05 1.80 6.52
N GLY A 19 -10.09 1.91 5.19
CA GLY A 19 -9.84 3.17 4.48
C GLY A 19 -10.86 4.27 4.83
N LEU A 20 -12.14 3.90 4.92
CA LEU A 20 -13.20 4.82 5.36
C LEU A 20 -13.01 5.27 6.81
N GLN A 21 -12.74 4.33 7.72
CA GLN A 21 -12.50 4.64 9.14
C GLN A 21 -11.26 5.51 9.32
N HIS A 22 -10.21 5.31 8.51
CA HIS A 22 -9.04 6.19 8.50
C HIS A 22 -9.47 7.64 8.20
N GLY A 23 -10.25 7.87 7.14
CA GLY A 23 -10.75 9.21 6.81
C GLY A 23 -11.59 9.83 7.93
N LEU A 24 -12.50 9.04 8.53
CA LEU A 24 -13.32 9.48 9.65
C LEU A 24 -12.49 9.79 10.90
N TYR A 25 -11.45 9.00 11.17
CA TYR A 25 -10.50 9.27 12.26
C TYR A 25 -9.74 10.58 12.01
N LYS A 26 -9.20 10.79 10.81
CA LYS A 26 -8.49 12.02 10.44
C LYS A 26 -9.38 13.26 10.58
N ALA A 27 -10.65 13.17 10.20
CA ALA A 27 -11.59 14.28 10.25
C ALA A 27 -12.10 14.61 11.66
N SER A 28 -12.30 13.60 12.51
CA SER A 28 -13.01 13.77 13.79
C SER A 28 -12.17 13.51 15.04
N ARG A 29 -11.02 12.82 14.89
CA ARG A 29 -10.18 12.30 15.97
C ARG A 29 -10.91 11.41 16.98
N LYS A 30 -12.07 10.86 16.63
CA LYS A 30 -12.83 9.94 17.50
C LYS A 30 -12.08 8.60 17.65
N PRO A 31 -11.74 8.16 18.88
CA PRO A 31 -10.98 6.93 19.09
C PRO A 31 -11.68 5.66 18.58
N SER A 32 -13.01 5.66 18.46
CA SER A 32 -13.78 4.52 17.92
C SER A 32 -13.36 4.13 16.51
N TYR A 33 -12.98 5.09 15.67
CA TYR A 33 -12.56 4.84 14.30
C TYR A 33 -11.18 4.20 14.24
N LEU A 34 -10.24 4.70 15.06
CA LEU A 34 -8.93 4.08 15.23
C LEU A 34 -9.05 2.66 15.78
N LYS A 35 -9.92 2.45 16.78
CA LYS A 35 -10.17 1.12 17.35
C LYS A 35 -10.64 0.13 16.28
N TYR A 36 -11.57 0.52 15.42
CA TYR A 36 -12.02 -0.33 14.32
C TYR A 36 -10.86 -0.71 13.39
N ILE A 37 -10.03 0.26 13.01
CA ILE A 37 -8.84 0.01 12.18
C ILE A 37 -7.93 -1.02 12.85
N THR A 38 -7.61 -0.85 14.13
CA THR A 38 -6.70 -1.75 14.85
C THR A 38 -7.28 -3.15 15.05
N ASP A 39 -8.60 -3.26 15.17
CA ASP A 39 -9.28 -4.54 15.39
C ASP A 39 -9.50 -5.33 14.07
N GLU A 40 -9.76 -4.63 12.97
CA GLU A 40 -10.25 -5.25 11.72
C GLU A 40 -9.25 -5.20 10.55
N ALA A 41 -8.28 -4.27 10.56
CA ALA A 41 -7.31 -4.23 9.47
C ALA A 41 -6.40 -5.46 9.53
N VAL A 42 -6.15 -6.06 8.37
CA VAL A 42 -5.27 -7.21 8.24
C VAL A 42 -4.14 -6.83 7.30
N PRO A 43 -2.88 -6.84 7.77
CA PRO A 43 -1.74 -6.59 6.89
C PRO A 43 -1.51 -7.76 5.93
N ALA A 44 -1.05 -7.47 4.71
CA ALA A 44 -0.65 -8.47 3.73
C ALA A 44 0.48 -7.97 2.81
N ASN A 45 1.37 -8.89 2.43
CA ASN A 45 2.30 -8.67 1.34
C ASN A 45 1.55 -8.85 0.02
N VAL A 46 1.40 -7.76 -0.73
CA VAL A 46 0.73 -7.74 -2.02
C VAL A 46 1.57 -6.93 -3.02
N ALA A 47 1.55 -7.33 -4.28
CA ALA A 47 2.10 -6.53 -5.38
C ALA A 47 1.00 -5.82 -6.18
N GLU A 48 -0.28 -6.09 -5.87
CA GLU A 48 -1.44 -5.67 -6.66
C GLU A 48 -2.32 -4.70 -5.87
N PHE A 49 -2.87 -3.69 -6.57
CA PHE A 49 -3.90 -2.79 -6.08
C PHE A 49 -4.99 -2.64 -7.12
N ASN A 50 -6.24 -2.92 -6.74
CA ASN A 50 -7.39 -2.83 -7.64
C ASN A 50 -8.72 -2.71 -6.86
N TRP A 51 -9.84 -2.78 -7.59
CA TRP A 51 -11.20 -2.69 -7.04
C TRP A 51 -11.62 -3.88 -6.18
N ASP A 52 -10.95 -5.03 -6.29
CA ASP A 52 -11.08 -6.16 -5.38
C ASP A 52 -10.08 -6.03 -4.23
N LEU A 53 -8.77 -6.05 -4.51
CA LEU A 53 -7.65 -6.09 -3.57
C LEU A 53 -7.14 -4.70 -3.17
N LYS A 54 -7.46 -4.27 -1.94
CA LYS A 54 -7.21 -2.90 -1.44
C LYS A 54 -6.16 -2.78 -0.34
N TYR A 55 -5.49 -3.88 -0.04
CA TYR A 55 -4.47 -3.98 1.02
C TYR A 55 -3.40 -2.89 0.86
N ALA A 56 -2.81 -2.76 -0.32
CA ALA A 56 -1.74 -1.80 -0.57
C ALA A 56 -2.16 -0.36 -0.25
N GLY A 57 -3.32 0.08 -0.77
CA GLY A 57 -3.83 1.43 -0.52
C GLY A 57 -4.15 1.69 0.94
N ALA A 58 -4.78 0.72 1.62
CA ALA A 58 -5.08 0.84 3.04
C ALA A 58 -3.80 0.87 3.90
N GLN A 59 -2.84 -0.01 3.64
CA GLN A 59 -1.54 -0.04 4.32
C GLN A 59 -0.78 1.28 4.20
N ILE A 60 -0.79 1.89 3.00
CA ILE A 60 -0.19 3.21 2.75
C ILE A 60 -0.84 4.29 3.61
N VAL A 61 -2.17 4.39 3.65
CA VAL A 61 -2.81 5.43 4.47
C VAL A 61 -2.66 5.16 5.98
N LEU A 62 -2.66 3.90 6.40
CA LEU A 62 -2.43 3.53 7.80
C LEU A 62 -0.98 3.81 8.26
N SER A 63 -0.01 3.76 7.35
CA SER A 63 1.36 4.17 7.64
C SER A 63 1.47 5.65 8.03
N GLU A 64 0.56 6.52 7.53
CA GLU A 64 0.50 7.92 7.96
C GLU A 64 0.24 8.02 9.47
N LEU A 65 -0.73 7.25 9.98
CA LEU A 65 -1.05 7.23 11.41
C LEU A 65 0.11 6.70 12.27
N PHE A 66 0.90 5.75 11.76
CA PHE A 66 2.11 5.27 12.44
C PHE A 66 3.12 6.42 12.69
N TRP A 67 3.31 7.28 11.69
CA TRP A 67 4.17 8.46 11.84
C TRP A 67 3.54 9.54 12.72
N GLU A 68 2.21 9.64 12.80
CA GLU A 68 1.49 10.51 13.74
C GLU A 68 1.59 10.04 15.21
N GLY A 69 2.14 8.86 15.48
CA GLY A 69 2.42 8.38 16.85
C GLY A 69 1.79 7.03 17.20
N HIS A 70 0.96 6.47 16.32
CA HIS A 70 0.31 5.17 16.53
C HIS A 70 1.26 4.00 16.21
N LYS A 71 2.17 3.71 17.13
CA LYS A 71 3.25 2.72 16.92
C LYS A 71 2.75 1.29 16.73
N GLU A 72 1.55 0.98 17.21
CA GLU A 72 0.83 -0.27 16.94
C GLU A 72 0.58 -0.53 15.44
N LEU A 73 0.64 0.51 14.60
CA LEU A 73 0.44 0.42 13.14
C LEU A 73 1.73 0.22 12.34
N GLN A 74 2.85 -0.11 12.99
CA GLN A 74 4.15 -0.31 12.33
C GLN A 74 4.10 -1.36 11.22
N ASN A 75 3.36 -2.45 11.43
CA ASN A 75 3.19 -3.50 10.43
C ASN A 75 2.63 -2.95 9.10
N TYR A 76 1.67 -2.04 9.12
CA TYR A 76 1.11 -1.45 7.89
C TYR A 76 2.14 -0.62 7.14
N LYS A 77 3.06 0.05 7.84
CA LYS A 77 4.21 0.71 7.20
C LYS A 77 5.12 -0.32 6.53
N GLU A 78 5.44 -1.42 7.20
CA GLU A 78 6.30 -2.47 6.64
C GLU A 78 5.68 -3.11 5.39
N HIS A 79 4.36 -3.28 5.37
CA HIS A 79 3.66 -3.79 4.20
C HIS A 79 3.44 -2.75 3.09
N ALA A 80 3.41 -1.45 3.43
CA ALA A 80 3.49 -0.38 2.43
C ALA A 80 4.87 -0.35 1.75
N ASP A 81 5.96 -0.47 2.51
CA ASP A 81 7.32 -0.64 1.98
C ASP A 81 7.39 -1.87 1.05
N SER A 82 6.84 -3.01 1.49
CA SER A 82 6.79 -4.26 0.72
C SER A 82 6.10 -4.09 -0.63
N TYR A 83 5.02 -3.29 -0.70
CA TYR A 83 4.36 -2.96 -1.96
C TYR A 83 5.28 -2.18 -2.91
N ILE A 84 6.00 -1.16 -2.42
CA ILE A 84 7.00 -0.42 -3.21
C ILE A 84 8.10 -1.38 -3.69
N CYS A 85 8.64 -2.20 -2.80
CA CYS A 85 9.67 -3.18 -3.15
C CYS A 85 9.20 -4.19 -4.19
N SER A 86 7.92 -4.55 -4.20
CA SER A 86 7.36 -5.48 -5.18
C SER A 86 7.13 -4.83 -6.55
N ASN A 87 7.03 -3.49 -6.62
CA ASN A 87 6.65 -2.77 -7.83
C ASN A 87 7.77 -1.93 -8.45
N HIS A 88 8.80 -1.56 -7.68
CA HIS A 88 9.88 -0.69 -8.15
C HIS A 88 10.99 -1.50 -8.87
N PRO A 89 11.42 -1.11 -10.08
CA PRO A 89 12.39 -1.88 -10.89
C PRO A 89 13.75 -2.08 -10.21
N ASP A 90 14.23 -1.09 -9.46
CA ASP A 90 15.52 -1.19 -8.76
C ASP A 90 15.52 -2.10 -7.53
N SER A 91 14.35 -2.64 -7.15
CA SER A 91 14.22 -3.53 -6.01
C SER A 91 14.64 -4.97 -6.37
N PRO A 92 15.44 -5.65 -5.52
CA PRO A 92 15.74 -7.07 -5.71
C PRO A 92 14.51 -7.97 -5.50
N TYR A 93 13.42 -7.41 -4.96
CA TYR A 93 12.17 -8.10 -4.70
C TYR A 93 11.05 -7.73 -5.69
N HIS A 94 11.34 -7.02 -6.78
CA HIS A 94 10.32 -6.65 -7.76
C HIS A 94 9.66 -7.91 -8.33
N GLN A 95 8.32 -7.88 -8.38
CA GLN A 95 7.47 -8.98 -8.84
C GLN A 95 6.77 -8.62 -10.15
N VAL A 96 6.59 -7.33 -10.42
CA VAL A 96 5.92 -6.83 -11.63
C VAL A 96 6.93 -6.69 -12.76
N THR A 97 6.49 -7.03 -13.98
CA THR A 97 7.32 -6.83 -15.18
C THR A 97 7.25 -5.37 -15.61
N ILE A 98 8.38 -4.77 -15.94
CA ILE A 98 8.43 -3.44 -16.58
C ILE A 98 8.65 -3.64 -18.07
N THR A 99 7.74 -3.10 -18.89
CA THR A 99 7.87 -3.14 -20.35
C THR A 99 9.09 -2.33 -20.82
N PRO A 100 9.61 -2.55 -22.04
CA PRO A 100 10.71 -1.75 -22.57
C PRO A 100 10.44 -0.24 -22.63
N GLY A 101 9.16 0.16 -22.63
CA GLY A 101 8.74 1.56 -22.56
C GLY A 101 8.61 2.12 -21.14
N GLY A 102 9.01 1.38 -20.11
CA GLY A 102 8.98 1.83 -18.70
C GLY A 102 7.64 1.63 -17.99
N MET A 103 6.64 1.04 -18.64
CA MET A 103 5.31 0.83 -18.03
C MET A 103 5.27 -0.47 -17.22
N VAL A 104 4.64 -0.43 -16.04
CA VAL A 104 4.26 -1.62 -15.26
C VAL A 104 3.34 -2.51 -16.08
N HIS A 105 3.65 -3.81 -16.16
CA HIS A 105 2.81 -4.85 -16.76
C HIS A 105 2.54 -5.94 -15.73
N LEU A 106 1.33 -5.93 -15.17
CA LEU A 106 0.89 -6.92 -14.19
C LEU A 106 0.05 -8.03 -14.83
N ARG A 107 -0.82 -7.68 -15.78
CA ARG A 107 -1.72 -8.61 -16.49
C ARG A 107 -1.98 -8.16 -17.92
N ASP A 108 -2.33 -9.09 -18.80
CA ASP A 108 -2.61 -8.78 -20.20
C ASP A 108 -3.92 -8.01 -20.41
N GLY A 109 -4.89 -8.19 -19.49
CA GLY A 109 -6.18 -7.51 -19.51
C GLY A 109 -6.22 -6.33 -18.55
N ALA A 110 -6.76 -5.19 -19.02
CA ALA A 110 -6.98 -3.97 -18.23
C ALA A 110 -5.72 -3.46 -17.50
N ASN A 111 -4.53 -3.64 -18.09
CA ASN A 111 -3.26 -3.32 -17.44
C ASN A 111 -3.16 -1.86 -16.96
N SER A 112 -3.77 -0.93 -17.70
CA SER A 112 -3.82 0.49 -17.34
C SER A 112 -4.42 0.74 -15.95
N GLN A 113 -5.29 -0.14 -15.45
CA GLN A 113 -5.82 -0.06 -14.09
C GLN A 113 -4.71 -0.28 -13.05
N TYR A 114 -3.80 -1.23 -13.28
CA TYR A 114 -2.67 -1.48 -12.39
C TYR A 114 -1.63 -0.38 -12.51
N VAL A 115 -1.36 0.10 -13.73
CA VAL A 115 -0.44 1.23 -13.96
C VAL A 115 -0.90 2.46 -13.18
N THR A 116 -2.16 2.86 -13.35
CA THR A 116 -2.71 4.03 -12.66
C THR A 116 -2.82 3.83 -11.15
N GLY A 117 -3.14 2.61 -10.70
CA GLY A 117 -3.14 2.25 -9.30
C GLY A 117 -1.75 2.37 -8.65
N THR A 118 -0.73 1.79 -9.30
CA THR A 118 0.67 1.88 -8.83
C THR A 118 1.14 3.33 -8.82
N ALA A 119 0.90 4.10 -9.89
CA ALA A 119 1.24 5.52 -9.95
C ALA A 119 0.62 6.33 -8.80
N LEU A 120 -0.67 6.14 -8.54
CA LEU A 120 -1.36 6.79 -7.42
C LEU A 120 -0.74 6.43 -6.07
N LEU A 121 -0.50 5.14 -5.83
CA LEU A 121 0.04 4.68 -4.55
C LEU A 121 1.50 5.12 -4.34
N PHE A 122 2.31 5.12 -5.40
CA PHE A 122 3.67 5.65 -5.37
C PHE A 122 3.69 7.16 -5.10
N SER A 123 2.79 7.92 -5.72
CA SER A 123 2.64 9.37 -5.46
C SER A 123 2.36 9.62 -3.97
N VAL A 124 1.31 8.98 -3.43
CA VAL A 124 0.87 9.18 -2.05
C VAL A 124 1.94 8.74 -1.05
N TYR A 125 2.55 7.56 -1.28
CA TYR A 125 3.54 7.04 -0.36
C TYR A 125 4.88 7.78 -0.46
N GLY A 126 5.30 8.19 -1.66
CA GLY A 126 6.46 9.05 -1.87
C GLY A 126 6.35 10.36 -1.09
N ASP A 127 5.19 11.01 -1.14
CA ASP A 127 4.90 12.23 -0.35
C ASP A 127 4.93 11.96 1.16
N LEU A 128 4.37 10.83 1.60
CA LEU A 128 4.41 10.43 3.01
C LEU A 128 5.85 10.19 3.50
N LEU A 129 6.66 9.48 2.70
CA LEU A 129 8.07 9.25 2.99
C LEU A 129 8.85 10.57 3.05
N ALA A 130 8.61 11.48 2.10
CA ALA A 130 9.26 12.79 2.06
C ALA A 130 8.92 13.64 3.30
N ARG A 131 7.63 13.73 3.66
CA ARG A 131 7.15 14.46 4.86
C ARG A 131 7.77 13.92 6.15
N ASN A 132 7.98 12.61 6.22
CA ASN A 132 8.50 11.93 7.42
C ASN A 132 10.02 11.64 7.36
N LYS A 133 10.71 12.11 6.32
CA LYS A 133 12.15 11.89 6.08
C LYS A 133 12.55 10.41 6.13
N GLN A 134 11.73 9.57 5.52
CA GLN A 134 11.92 8.12 5.48
C GLN A 134 12.37 7.65 4.10
N VAL A 135 12.90 6.43 4.08
CA VAL A 135 13.27 5.69 2.86
C VAL A 135 12.69 4.28 2.95
N VAL A 136 12.48 3.65 1.79
CA VAL A 136 12.07 2.25 1.70
C VAL A 136 13.30 1.36 1.66
N GLN A 137 13.33 0.32 2.49
CA GLN A 137 14.40 -0.67 2.53
C GLN A 137 13.95 -1.96 1.84
N CYS A 138 14.51 -2.23 0.66
CA CYS A 138 14.25 -3.44 -0.12
C CYS A 138 15.49 -4.33 -0.09
N GLY A 139 15.72 -5.01 1.04
CA GLY A 139 16.88 -5.89 1.21
C GLY A 139 18.15 -5.07 1.39
N ASP A 140 19.09 -5.20 0.46
CA ASP A 140 20.32 -4.39 0.40
C ASP A 140 20.14 -3.06 -0.36
N LYS A 141 18.98 -2.84 -0.99
CA LYS A 141 18.67 -1.63 -1.75
C LYS A 141 17.83 -0.65 -0.95
N GLN A 142 18.25 0.62 -1.00
CA GLN A 142 17.50 1.76 -0.50
C GLN A 142 16.81 2.48 -1.64
N ILE A 143 15.49 2.68 -1.51
CA ILE A 143 14.69 3.46 -2.45
C ILE A 143 14.25 4.73 -1.72
N THR A 144 14.74 5.86 -2.20
CA THR A 144 14.44 7.18 -1.64
C THR A 144 13.05 7.65 -2.03
N CYS A 145 12.48 8.60 -1.27
CA CYS A 145 11.18 9.19 -1.64
C CYS A 145 11.19 9.81 -3.04
N SER A 146 12.31 10.41 -3.48
CA SER A 146 12.45 10.93 -4.85
C SER A 146 12.37 9.83 -5.91
N GLN A 147 12.98 8.67 -5.67
CA GLN A 147 12.90 7.54 -6.61
C GLN A 147 11.48 6.95 -6.65
N VAL A 148 10.80 6.89 -5.50
CA VAL A 148 9.38 6.49 -5.46
C VAL A 148 8.51 7.47 -6.26
N LEU A 149 8.71 8.78 -6.11
CA LEU A 149 7.96 9.81 -6.84
C LEU A 149 8.33 9.88 -8.34
N GLU A 150 9.56 9.55 -8.73
CA GLU A 150 9.94 9.51 -10.14
C GLU A 150 9.24 8.36 -10.90
N PHE A 151 8.89 7.29 -10.18
CA PHE A 151 8.19 6.14 -10.74
C PHE A 151 6.65 6.26 -10.69
N SER A 152 6.11 7.36 -10.16
CA SER A 152 4.66 7.63 -10.16
C SER A 152 4.20 8.35 -11.42
#